data_AF-A0A2T7DEM7-F1
#
_entry.id   AF-A0A2T7DEM7-F1
#
_cell.length_a   1.000
_cell.length_b   1.000
_cell.length_c   1.000
_cell.angle_alpha   90.00
_cell.angle_beta   90.00
_cell.angle_gamma   90.00
#
_symmetry.space_group_name_H-M   'P 1'
#
loop_
_entity.id
_entity.type
_entity.pdbx_description
1 polymer ?
#
loop_
_entity_poly.entity_id
_entity_poly.type
_entity_poly.pdbx_seq_one_letter_code
_entity_poly.pdbx_strand_id
1 'polypeptide(L)' 'METSFNDALKSTKPLPLPHVIPPAEILASLQVISDFGRRDMLKSYGKLMLMELSMDLRKEWLLMLNEKNGN' A
#
# COMPACT_ATOMS: atom_id res chain seq x y z
N MET A 1 -6.89 -6.78 -33.19
CA MET A 1 -5.42 -6.99 -33.17
C MET A 1 -4.99 -6.84 -31.73
N GLU A 2 -4.63 -7.95 -31.08
CA GLU A 2 -4.01 -7.91 -29.75
C GLU A 2 -2.57 -7.41 -29.93
N THR A 3 -2.25 -6.26 -29.35
CA THR A 3 -0.86 -5.82 -29.24
C THR A 3 -0.17 -6.73 -28.24
N SER A 4 0.93 -7.37 -28.63
CA SER A 4 1.76 -8.16 -27.71
C SER A 4 2.22 -7.30 -26.54
N PHE A 5 2.42 -7.88 -25.36
CA PHE A 5 2.99 -7.17 -24.20
C PHE A 5 4.31 -6.45 -24.57
N ASN A 6 5.12 -7.07 -25.44
CA ASN A 6 6.35 -6.48 -25.95
C ASN A 6 6.11 -5.25 -26.84
N ASP A 7 5.01 -5.19 -27.56
CA ASP A 7 4.61 -4.03 -28.36
C ASP A 7 4.05 -2.91 -27.47
N ALA A 8 3.33 -3.29 -26.41
CA ALA A 8 2.84 -2.35 -25.39
C ALA A 8 3.98 -1.66 -24.65
N LEU A 9 5.06 -2.38 -24.29
CA LEU A 9 6.25 -1.79 -23.64
C LEU A 9 7.00 -0.80 -24.54
N LYS A 10 6.97 -1.00 -25.86
CA LYS A 10 7.59 -0.09 -26.84
C LYS A 10 6.70 1.11 -27.18
N SER A 11 5.46 1.11 -26.72
CA SER A 11 4.52 2.20 -26.95
C SER A 11 5.00 3.46 -26.24
N THR A 12 5.17 4.53 -27.00
CA THR A 12 5.47 5.87 -26.47
C THR A 12 4.20 6.63 -26.08
N LYS A 13 3.02 6.02 -26.22
CA LYS A 13 1.76 6.63 -25.77
C LYS A 13 1.81 6.78 -24.25
N PRO A 14 1.51 7.97 -23.70
CA PRO A 14 1.45 8.15 -22.26
C PRO A 14 0.40 7.20 -21.70
N LEU A 15 0.81 6.37 -20.75
CA LEU A 15 -0.12 5.56 -19.98
C LEU A 15 -0.96 6.51 -19.10
N PRO A 16 -2.27 6.25 -18.93
CA PRO A 16 -3.01 6.96 -17.91
C PRO A 16 -2.30 6.75 -16.58
N LEU A 17 -2.10 7.85 -15.84
CA LEU A 17 -1.55 7.75 -14.50
C LEU A 17 -2.43 6.81 -13.68
N PRO A 18 -1.85 5.85 -12.93
CA PRO A 18 -2.62 5.03 -12.02
C PRO A 18 -3.43 5.95 -11.10
N HIS A 19 -4.72 5.68 -10.99
CA HIS A 19 -5.55 6.40 -10.04
C HIS A 19 -4.97 6.15 -8.64
N VAL A 20 -4.50 7.21 -7.98
CA VAL A 20 -4.00 7.10 -6.61
C VAL A 20 -5.22 6.97 -5.71
N ILE A 21 -5.50 5.72 -5.31
CA ILE A 21 -6.58 5.42 -4.38
C ILE A 21 -6.14 5.93 -3.00
N PRO A 22 -6.91 6.84 -2.35
CA PRO A 22 -6.56 7.32 -1.03
C PRO A 22 -6.53 6.19 0.00
N PRO A 23 -5.65 6.23 1.01
CA PRO A 23 -5.61 5.22 2.06
C PRO A 23 -6.95 4.98 2.76
N ALA A 24 -7.75 6.04 2.92
CA ALA A 24 -9.09 5.95 3.50
C ALA A 24 -10.04 5.04 2.69
N GLU A 25 -9.95 5.09 1.36
CA GLU A 25 -10.77 4.26 0.47
C GLU A 25 -10.30 2.80 0.48
N ILE A 26 -8.98 2.58 0.59
CA ILE A 26 -8.41 1.25 0.82
C ILE A 26 -8.92 0.67 2.14
N LEU A 27 -8.93 1.46 3.22
CA LEU A 27 -9.42 1.05 4.53
C LEU A 27 -10.91 0.75 4.55
N ALA A 28 -11.72 1.57 3.88
CA ALA A 28 -13.15 1.31 3.73
C ALA A 28 -13.38 -0.02 3.00
N SER A 29 -12.64 -0.26 1.92
CA SER A 29 -12.72 -1.51 1.15
C SER A 29 -12.31 -2.74 1.99
N LEU A 30 -11.27 -2.61 2.82
CA LEU A 30 -10.85 -3.69 3.73
C LEU A 30 -11.91 -4.06 4.77
N GLN A 31 -12.73 -3.09 5.21
CA GLN A 31 -13.82 -3.34 6.17
C GLN A 31 -14.99 -4.11 5.57
N VAL A 32 -15.15 -4.09 4.25
CA VAL A 32 -16.22 -4.81 3.53
C VAL A 32 -15.91 -6.31 3.42
N ILE A 33 -14.65 -6.72 3.60
CA ILE A 33 -14.24 -8.12 3.50
C ILE A 33 -14.71 -8.87 4.76
N SER A 34 -15.74 -9.72 4.61
CA SER A 34 -16.45 -10.39 5.72
C SER A 34 -15.57 -11.23 6.65
N ASP A 35 -14.43 -11.74 6.17
CA ASP A 35 -13.49 -12.55 6.96
C ASP A 35 -12.18 -11.82 7.30
N PHE A 36 -12.13 -10.51 7.09
CA PHE A 36 -10.95 -9.72 7.41
C PHE A 36 -10.88 -9.47 8.92
N GLY A 37 -10.25 -10.42 9.61
CA GLY A 37 -10.16 -10.44 11.06
C GLY A 37 -9.60 -9.13 11.63
N ARG A 38 -10.11 -8.73 12.79
CA ARG A 38 -9.71 -7.48 13.48
C ARG A 38 -8.19 -7.31 13.61
N ARG A 39 -7.44 -8.40 13.82
CA ARG A 39 -5.97 -8.36 13.91
C ARG A 39 -5.32 -7.98 12.59
N ASP A 40 -5.80 -8.53 11.47
CA ASP A 40 -5.26 -8.23 10.15
C ASP A 40 -5.66 -6.82 9.71
N MET A 41 -6.85 -6.38 10.10
CA MET A 41 -7.28 -5.00 9.96
C MET A 41 -6.35 -4.02 10.67
N LEU A 42 -6.03 -4.25 11.94
CA LEU A 42 -5.08 -3.42 12.70
C LEU A 42 -3.67 -3.41 12.08
N LYS A 43 -3.20 -4.55 11.55
CA LYS A 43 -1.92 -4.61 10.83
C LYS A 43 -1.96 -3.76 9.55
N SER A 44 -3.05 -3.81 8.79
CA SER A 44 -3.21 -3.01 7.58
C SER A 44 -3.28 -1.51 7.89
N TYR A 45 -3.96 -1.10 8.97
CA TYR A 45 -3.91 0.29 9.45
C TYR A 45 -2.48 0.74 9.72
N GLY A 46 -1.69 -0.06 10.44
CA GLY A 46 -0.27 0.25 10.70
C GLY A 46 0.55 0.41 9.43
N LYS A 47 0.36 -0.48 8.45
CA LYS A 47 1.07 -0.40 7.15
C LYS A 47 0.67 0.82 6.34
N LEU A 48 -0.62 1.17 6.30
CA LEU A 48 -1.09 2.34 5.57
C LEU A 48 -0.62 3.64 6.23
N MET A 49 -0.68 3.73 7.56
CA MET A 49 -0.10 4.86 8.29
C MET A 49 1.40 4.99 8.02
N LEU A 50 2.14 3.88 7.94
CA LEU A 50 3.54 3.91 7.57
C LEU A 50 3.74 4.46 6.15
N MET A 51 2.90 4.11 5.19
CA MET A 51 3.02 4.60 3.80
C MET A 51 2.83 6.12 3.69
N GLU A 52 1.95 6.70 4.50
CA GLU A 52 1.69 8.15 4.55
C GLU A 52 2.80 8.97 5.23
N LEU A 53 3.67 8.33 6.03
CA LEU A 53 4.76 9.02 6.70
C LEU A 53 5.89 9.40 5.72
N SER A 54 6.54 10.52 6.01
CA SER A 54 7.79 10.90 5.36
C SER A 54 8.87 9.82 5.60
N MET A 55 9.86 9.76 4.71
CA MET A 55 10.87 8.71 4.76
C MET A 55 11.63 8.65 6.09
N ASP A 56 11.87 9.80 6.73
CA ASP A 56 12.63 9.85 7.99
C ASP A 56 11.78 9.38 9.18
N LEU A 57 10.51 9.80 9.25
CA LEU A 57 9.57 9.30 10.26
C LEU A 57 9.30 7.79 10.10
N ARG A 58 9.27 7.29 8.86
CA ARG A 58 9.18 5.84 8.59
C ARG A 58 10.35 5.07 9.20
N LYS A 59 11.58 5.56 9.06
CA LYS A 59 12.78 4.90 9.60
C LYS A 59 12.75 4.87 11.13
N GLU A 60 12.44 6.00 11.75
CA GLU A 60 12.36 6.11 13.21
C GLU A 60 11.30 5.17 13.79
N TRP A 61 10.10 5.15 13.18
CA TRP A 61 9.02 4.27 13.63
C TRP A 61 9.35 2.78 13.46
N LEU A 62 10.00 2.39 12.36
CA LEU A 62 10.47 1.01 12.17
C LEU A 62 11.54 0.61 13.20
N LEU A 63 12.41 1.54 13.59
CA LEU A 63 13.42 1.29 14.62
C LEU A 63 12.76 1.00 15.98
N MET A 64 11.79 1.82 16.39
CA MET A 64 11.02 1.61 17.62
C MET A 64 10.28 0.26 17.64
N LEU A 65 9.71 -0.16 16.50
CA LEU A 65 9.05 -1.47 16.41
C LEU A 65 10.03 -2.64 16.56
N ASN A 66 11.22 -2.53 15.97
CA ASN A 66 12.24 -3.56 16.05
C ASN A 66 12.76 -3.72 17.48
N GLU A 67 12.98 -2.61 18.19
CA GLU A 67 13.37 -2.62 19.62
C GLU A 67 12.32 -3.32 20.49
N LYS A 68 11.03 -3.09 20.22
CA LYS A 68 9.93 -3.71 20.98
C LYS A 68 9.82 -5.23 20.76
N ASN A 69 10.26 -5.75 19.62
CA ASN A 69 10.16 -7.18 19.31
C ASN A 69 11.38 -7.99 19.80
N GLY A 70 12.42 -7.32 20.32
CA GLY A 70 13.64 -7.95 20.83
C GLY A 70 13.62 -8.28 22.32
N ASN A 71 12.46 -8.14 22.98
CA ASN A 71 12.24 -8.31 24.42
C ASN A 71 11.01 -9.18 24.68
#